data_AF-A0A6B3ATK7-F1
#
_entry.id   AF-A0A6B3ATK7-F1
#
_cell.length_a   1.000
_cell.length_b   1.000
_cell.length_c   1.000
_cell.angle_alpha   90.00
_cell.angle_beta   90.00
_cell.angle_gamma   90.00
#
_symmetry.space_group_name_H-M   'P 1'
#
loop_
_entity.id
_entity.type
_entity.pdbx_description
1 polymer ?
#
loop_
_entity_poly.entity_id
_entity_poly.type
_entity_poly.pdbx_seq_one_letter_code
_entity_poly.pdbx_strand_id
1 'polypeptide(L)' 'PFPVPDAAAAVRLAAELENRLAGVYADLVRDSGGERRRSAAGALREAAVRSARWSGGSVAFPGLAERSGADG' A
#
# COMPACT_ATOMS: atom_id res chain seq x y z
N PRO A 1 -9.15 5.79 12.08
CA PRO A 1 -9.26 6.74 10.95
C PRO A 1 -8.73 8.11 11.40
N PHE A 2 -8.32 8.98 10.47
CA PHE A 2 -7.77 10.31 10.76
C PHE A 2 -8.43 11.40 9.90
N PRO A 3 -8.36 12.69 10.31
CA PRO A 3 -8.93 13.79 9.54
C PRO A 3 -8.30 13.97 8.15
N VAL A 4 -9.13 14.32 7.16
CA VAL A 4 -8.72 14.53 5.75
C VAL A 4 -9.04 15.96 5.31
N PRO A 5 -8.22 16.95 5.70
CA PRO A 5 -8.48 18.35 5.36
C PRO A 5 -8.07 18.71 3.92
N ASP A 6 -7.26 17.87 3.26
CA ASP A 6 -6.68 18.17 1.95
C ASP A 6 -6.45 16.90 1.10
N ALA A 7 -6.04 17.12 -0.15
CA ALA A 7 -5.78 16.05 -1.11
C ALA A 7 -4.62 15.13 -0.69
N ALA A 8 -3.59 15.66 -0.03
CA ALA A 8 -2.46 14.85 0.44
C ALA A 8 -2.88 13.91 1.59
N ALA A 9 -3.76 14.38 2.48
CA ALA A 9 -4.39 13.56 3.50
C ALA A 9 -5.30 12.48 2.90
N ALA A 10 -5.99 12.77 1.79
CA ALA A 10 -6.83 11.79 1.09
C ALA A 10 -5.99 10.65 0.49
N VAL A 11 -4.84 10.98 -0.11
CA VAL A 11 -3.88 9.99 -0.61
C VAL A 11 -3.35 9.10 0.51
N ARG A 12 -2.98 9.68 1.67
CA ARG A 12 -2.58 8.91 2.85
C ARG A 12 -3.68 7.99 3.35
N LEU A 13 -4.93 8.46 3.33
CA LEU A 13 -6.07 7.64 3.76
C LEU A 13 -6.29 6.47 2.79
N ALA A 14 -6.18 6.71 1.48
CA ALA A 14 -6.28 5.64 0.48
C ALA A 14 -5.21 4.56 0.72
N ALA A 15 -3.95 4.95 0.95
CA ALA A 15 -2.88 4.00 1.27
C ALA A 15 -3.19 3.16 2.52
N GLU A 16 -3.65 3.80 3.61
CA GLU A 16 -4.00 3.12 4.86
C GLU A 16 -5.16 2.12 4.69
N LEU A 17 -6.17 2.47 3.90
CA LEU A 17 -7.29 1.57 3.62
C LEU A 17 -6.84 0.33 2.85
N GLU A 18 -6.03 0.51 1.81
CA GLU A 18 -5.49 -0.61 1.03
C GLU A 18 -4.56 -1.50 1.88
N ASN A 19 -3.76 -0.91 2.77
CA ASN A 19 -2.93 -1.66 3.70
C ASN A 19 -3.76 -2.51 4.68
N ARG A 20 -4.86 -1.97 5.22
CA ARG A 20 -5.77 -2.72 6.08
C ARG A 20 -6.47 -3.85 5.32
N LEU A 21 -6.91 -3.60 4.09
CA LEU A 21 -7.47 -4.64 3.23
C LEU A 21 -6.47 -5.77 2.97
N ALA A 22 -5.20 -5.44 2.74
CA ALA A 22 -4.14 -6.43 2.61
C ALA A 22 -4.04 -7.30 3.88
N GLY A 23 -4.07 -6.70 5.08
CA GLY A 23 -4.10 -7.46 6.34
C GLY A 23 -5.27 -8.47 6.41
N VAL A 24 -6.48 -8.04 6.07
CA VAL A 24 -7.67 -8.91 6.05
C VAL A 24 -7.53 -10.06 5.06
N TYR A 25 -7.02 -9.79 3.84
CA TYR A 25 -6.77 -10.86 2.87
C TYR A 25 -5.65 -11.80 3.29
N ALA A 26 -4.63 -11.32 4.02
CA ALA A 26 -3.59 -12.17 4.58
C ALA A 26 -4.16 -13.15 5.62
N ASP A 27 -5.08 -12.69 6.46
CA ASP A 27 -5.80 -13.57 7.40
C ASP A 27 -6.65 -14.60 6.65
N LEU A 28 -7.34 -14.20 5.58
CA LEU A 28 -8.10 -15.14 4.74
C LEU A 28 -7.20 -16.17 4.04
N VAL A 29 -6.01 -15.78 3.57
CA VAL A 29 -5.02 -16.71 3.02
C VAL A 29 -4.58 -17.73 4.07
N ARG A 30 -4.37 -17.28 5.31
CA ARG A 30 -4.00 -18.14 6.45
C ARG A 30 -5.09 -19.17 6.76
N ASP A 31 -6.36 -18.75 6.71
CA ASP A 31 -7.51 -19.57 7.14
C ASP A 31 -8.15 -20.41 6.01
N SER A 32 -7.79 -20.18 4.75
CA SER A 32 -8.39 -20.89 3.59
C SER A 32 -7.42 -21.85 2.91
N GLY A 33 -7.93 -22.70 2.01
CA GLY A 33 -7.16 -23.63 1.17
C GLY A 33 -7.62 -23.62 -0.29
N GLY A 34 -6.90 -24.36 -1.16
CA GLY A 34 -7.25 -24.55 -2.57
C GLY A 34 -7.51 -23.25 -3.34
N GLU A 35 -8.57 -23.24 -4.15
CA GLU A 35 -8.99 -22.10 -4.96
C GLU A 35 -9.24 -20.85 -4.12
N ARG A 36 -9.88 -20.99 -2.95
CA ARG A 36 -10.20 -19.87 -2.06
C ARG A 36 -8.93 -19.17 -1.55
N ARG A 37 -7.91 -19.95 -1.19
CA ARG A 37 -6.59 -19.41 -0.82
C ARG A 37 -5.95 -18.66 -1.98
N ARG A 38 -6.06 -19.19 -3.21
CA ARG A 38 -5.47 -18.54 -4.39
C ARG A 38 -6.15 -17.21 -4.71
N SER A 39 -7.48 -17.16 -4.66
CA SER A 39 -8.23 -15.90 -4.83
C SER A 39 -7.89 -14.88 -3.76
N ALA A 40 -7.79 -15.31 -2.49
CA ALA A 40 -7.38 -14.44 -1.38
C ALA A 40 -5.96 -13.89 -1.57
N ALA A 41 -5.01 -14.73 -2.02
CA ALA A 41 -3.64 -14.31 -2.29
C ALA A 41 -3.56 -13.30 -3.44
N GLY A 42 -4.39 -13.46 -4.48
CA GLY A 42 -4.53 -12.49 -5.56
C GLY A 42 -5.02 -11.13 -5.03
N ALA A 43 -6.09 -11.13 -4.23
CA ALA A 43 -6.65 -9.91 -3.66
C ALA A 43 -5.68 -9.23 -2.67
N LEU A 44 -4.96 -10.00 -1.85
CA LEU A 44 -3.87 -9.53 -1.00
C LEU A 44 -2.83 -8.76 -1.81
N ARG A 45 -2.33 -9.36 -2.90
CA ARG A 45 -1.34 -8.75 -3.78
C ARG A 45 -1.85 -7.42 -4.35
N GLU A 46 -3.06 -7.40 -4.88
CA GLU A 46 -3.63 -6.20 -5.49
C GLU A 46 -3.83 -5.06 -4.48
N ALA A 47 -4.27 -5.36 -3.25
CA ALA A 47 -4.37 -4.37 -2.18
C ALA A 47 -2.99 -3.84 -1.76
N ALA A 48 -2.00 -4.73 -1.57
CA ALA A 48 -0.64 -4.32 -1.23
C ALA A 48 0.01 -3.44 -2.32
N VAL A 49 -0.15 -3.79 -3.59
CA VAL A 49 0.36 -3.00 -4.72
C VAL A 49 -0.33 -1.63 -4.79
N ARG A 50 -1.65 -1.55 -4.57
CA ARG A 50 -2.37 -0.27 -4.55
C ARG A 50 -1.94 0.61 -3.37
N SER A 51 -1.75 0.04 -2.19
CA SER A 51 -1.19 0.76 -1.03
C SER A 51 0.17 1.39 -1.35
N ALA A 52 1.08 0.61 -1.97
CA ALA A 52 2.40 1.10 -2.37
C ALA A 52 2.32 2.19 -3.44
N ARG A 53 1.38 2.08 -4.39
CA ARG A 53 1.15 3.12 -5.42
C ARG A 53 0.64 4.43 -4.82
N TRP A 54 -0.27 4.38 -3.86
CA TRP A 54 -0.75 5.58 -3.17
C TRP A 54 0.34 6.23 -2.31
N SER A 55 1.24 5.45 -1.73
CA SER A 55 2.33 5.94 -0.89
C SER A 55 3.47 6.61 -1.68
N GLY A 56 3.30 6.87 -2.97
CA GLY A 56 4.27 7.54 -3.83
C GLY A 56 5.11 6.60 -4.70
N GLY A 57 4.88 5.28 -4.65
CA GLY A 57 5.69 4.29 -5.36
C GLY A 57 7.10 4.19 -4.78
N SER A 58 7.70 3.00 -4.84
CA SER A 58 9.13 2.85 -4.56
C SER A 58 9.92 3.75 -5.51
N VAL A 59 10.70 4.71 -4.98
CA VAL A 59 11.64 5.48 -5.80
C VAL A 59 12.56 4.51 -6.52
N ALA A 60 12.71 4.66 -7.83
CA ALA A 60 13.54 3.76 -8.64
C ALA A 60 15.00 3.72 -8.15
N PHE A 61 15.44 4.77 -7.43
CA PHE A 61 16.76 4.91 -6.84
C PHE A 61 16.66 5.54 -5.43
N PRO A 62 16.62 4.73 -4.36
CA PRO A 62 16.78 5.22 -3.00
C PRO A 62 18.10 6.00 -2.87
N GLY A 63 18.05 7.22 -2.34
CA GLY A 63 19.23 8.09 -2.16
C GLY A 63 19.43 9.21 -3.20
N LEU A 64 18.79 9.15 -4.37
CA LEU A 64 18.96 10.20 -5.40
C LEU A 64 18.23 11.51 -5.03
N ALA A 65 17.03 11.39 -4.44
CA ALA A 65 16.22 12.52 -3.99
C ALA A 65 16.88 13.31 -2.85
N GLU A 66 17.73 12.65 -2.05
CA GLU A 66 18.45 13.26 -0.92
C GLU A 66 19.61 14.14 -1.41
N ARG A 67 20.23 13.82 -2.56
CA ARG A 67 21.33 14.62 -3.14
C ARG A 67 20.86 15.92 -3.78
N SER A 68 19.65 15.95 -4.36
CA SER A 68 19.11 17.14 -5.03
C SER A 68 18.78 18.30 -4.07
N GLY A 69 18.74 18.05 -2.75
CA GLY A 69 18.52 19.09 -1.73
C GLY A 69 19.80 19.62 -1.06
N ALA A 70 20.97 19.06 -1.37
CA ALA A 70 22.25 19.43 -0.75
C ALA A 70 23.04 20.50 -1.53
N ASP A 71 22.55 20.89 -2.72
CA ASP A 71 23.10 22.01 -3.49
C ASP A 71 22.29 23.29 -3.15
N GLY A 72 22.61 23.87 -1.99
CA GLY A 72 22.08 25.15 -1.51
C GLY A 72 23.18 25.98 -0.88
#